data_AF-A0A7L1DQ03-F1
#
_entry.id   AF-A0A7L1DQ03-F1
#
_cell.length_a   1.000
_cell.length_b   1.000
_cell.length_c   1.000
_cell.angle_alpha   90.00
_cell.angle_beta   90.00
_cell.angle_gamma   90.00
#
_symmetry.space_group_name_H-M   'P 1'
#
loop_
_entity.id
_entity.type
_entity.pdbx_description
1 polymer ?
#
loop_
_entity_poly.entity_id
_entity_poly.type
_entity_poly.pdbx_seq_one_letter_code
_entity_poly.pdbx_strand_id
1 'polypeptide(L)' 'ILSKLRLPAPPADPPPAPALPDEVRALYNSTRELLRQRALLRPLDDPEEYYAKELHRFPMETPGDGERGGGSGM' A
#
# COMPACT_ATOMS: atom_id res chain seq x y z
N ILE A 1 -13.41 -7.02 -12.40
CA ILE A 1 -12.48 -7.05 -11.24
C ILE A 1 -11.56 -8.27 -11.32
N LEU A 2 -12.09 -9.50 -11.43
CA LEU A 2 -11.28 -10.73 -11.51
C LEU A 2 -10.20 -10.70 -12.61
N SER A 3 -10.52 -10.23 -13.82
CA SER A 3 -9.54 -10.08 -14.91
C SER A 3 -8.38 -9.15 -14.57
N LYS A 4 -8.64 -8.07 -13.81
CA LYS A 4 -7.59 -7.16 -13.32
C LYS A 4 -6.71 -7.83 -12.27
N LEU A 5 -7.29 -8.69 -11.42
CA LEU A 5 -6.58 -9.45 -10.38
C LEU A 5 -5.93 -10.75 -10.91
N ARG A 6 -6.13 -11.08 -12.20
CA ARG A 6 -5.65 -12.34 -12.82
C ARG A 6 -6.18 -13.59 -12.10
N LEU A 7 -7.41 -13.52 -11.59
CA LEU A 7 -8.07 -14.63 -10.90
C LEU A 7 -9.08 -15.32 -11.82
N PRO A 8 -9.02 -16.67 -11.97
CA PRO A 8 -10.00 -17.41 -12.78
C PRO A 8 -11.37 -17.52 -12.10
N ALA A 9 -11.41 -17.43 -10.77
CA ALA A 9 -12.61 -17.46 -9.94
C ALA A 9 -12.36 -16.65 -8.64
N PRO A 10 -13.40 -16.24 -7.91
CA PRO A 10 -13.24 -15.65 -6.58
C PRO A 10 -12.44 -16.58 -5.65
N PRO A 11 -11.54 -16.03 -4.81
CA PRO A 11 -10.88 -16.82 -3.79
C PRO A 11 -11.92 -17.31 -2.75
N ALA A 12 -11.62 -18.42 -2.08
CA ALA A 12 -12.47 -18.93 -1.01
C ALA A 12 -12.64 -17.87 0.09
N ASP A 13 -13.82 -17.83 0.71
CA ASP A 13 -14.08 -16.89 1.80
C ASP A 13 -13.04 -17.09 2.92
N PRO A 14 -12.35 -16.02 3.35
CA PRO A 14 -11.42 -16.12 4.45
C PRO A 14 -12.18 -16.49 5.73
N PRO A 15 -11.54 -17.19 6.68
CA PRO A 15 -12.12 -17.37 8.01
C PRO A 15 -12.38 -15.98 8.63
N PRO A 16 -13.33 -15.87 9.58
CA PRO A 16 -13.62 -14.60 10.25
C PRO A 16 -12.32 -14.03 10.83
N ALA A 17 -11.84 -12.96 10.20
CA ALA A 17 -10.55 -12.37 10.52
C ALA A 17 -10.72 -11.33 11.62
N PRO A 18 -9.71 -11.18 12.51
CA PRO A 18 -9.64 -10.04 13.40
C PRO A 18 -9.55 -8.72 12.61
N ALA A 19 -9.70 -7.60 13.31
CA ALA A 19 -9.60 -6.28 12.71
C ALA A 19 -8.32 -6.12 11.86
N LEU A 20 -8.44 -5.41 10.73
CA LEU A 20 -7.32 -5.17 9.81
C LEU A 20 -6.17 -4.44 10.53
N PRO A 21 -4.91 -4.86 10.34
CA PRO A 21 -3.74 -4.18 10.92
C PRO A 21 -3.68 -2.70 10.55
N ASP A 22 -3.21 -1.87 11.49
CA ASP A 22 -3.12 -0.42 11.33
C ASP A 22 -2.34 -0.01 10.08
N GLU A 23 -1.24 -0.72 9.78
CA GLU A 23 -0.40 -0.47 8.61
C GLU A 23 -1.16 -0.67 7.29
N VAL A 24 -1.94 -1.74 7.19
CA VAL A 24 -2.77 -2.03 6.00
C VAL A 24 -3.82 -0.93 5.82
N ARG A 25 -4.46 -0.50 6.91
CA ARG A 25 -5.42 0.62 6.85
C ARG A 25 -4.75 1.91 6.44
N ALA A 26 -3.56 2.20 6.98
CA ALA A 26 -2.80 3.40 6.63
C ALA A 26 -2.40 3.42 5.15
N LEU A 27 -1.94 2.28 4.61
CA LEU A 27 -1.60 2.11 3.20
C LEU A 27 -2.82 2.32 2.29
N TYR A 28 -3.96 1.73 2.66
CA TYR A 28 -5.20 1.90 1.92
C TYR A 28 -5.66 3.37 1.91
N ASN A 29 -5.63 4.02 3.07
CA ASN A 29 -6.03 5.42 3.22
C ASN A 29 -5.14 6.37 2.41
N SER A 30 -3.81 6.18 2.45
CA SER A 30 -2.89 7.01 1.68
C SER A 30 -3.08 6.83 0.17
N THR A 31 -3.28 5.60 -0.29
CA THR A 31 -3.51 5.31 -1.71
C THR A 31 -4.83 5.90 -2.19
N ARG A 32 -5.90 5.82 -1.38
CA ARG A 32 -7.19 6.43 -1.72
C ARG A 32 -7.13 7.95 -1.83
N GLU A 33 -6.37 8.61 -0.97
CA GLU A 33 -6.16 10.05 -1.06
C GLU A 33 -5.39 10.40 -2.34
N LEU A 34 -4.29 9.71 -2.62
CA LEU A 34 -3.49 9.92 -3.83
C LEU A 34 -4.31 9.71 -5.12
N LEU A 35 -5.11 8.65 -5.18
CA LEU A 35 -5.97 8.37 -6.33
C LEU A 35 -7.06 9.44 -6.52
N ARG A 36 -7.62 9.97 -5.43
CA ARG A 36 -8.56 11.09 -5.50
C ARG A 36 -7.91 12.34 -6.10
N GLN A 37 -6.69 12.65 -5.67
CA GLN A 37 -5.92 13.78 -6.22
C GLN A 37 -5.58 13.56 -7.71
N ARG A 38 -5.20 12.34 -8.10
CA ARG A 38 -4.87 11.98 -9.49
C ARG A 38 -6.08 12.04 -10.42
N ALA A 39 -7.24 11.59 -9.95
CA ALA A 39 -8.50 11.62 -10.72
C ALA A 39 -8.95 13.05 -11.06
N LEU A 40 -8.58 14.04 -10.25
CA LEU A 40 -8.83 15.46 -10.55
C LEU A 40 -7.95 16.00 -11.69
N LEU A 41 -6.84 15.32 -12.03
CA LEU A 41 -5.81 15.83 -12.95
C LEU A 41 -5.87 15.21 -14.36
N ARG A 42 -6.33 13.95 -14.54
CA ARG A 42 -6.61 13.32 -15.85
C ARG A 42 -7.22 11.91 -15.72
N PRO A 43 -8.01 11.41 -16.69
CA PRO A 43 -8.27 9.98 -16.82
C PRO A 43 -7.01 9.25 -17.31
N LEU A 44 -6.74 8.06 -16.78
CA LEU A 44 -5.66 7.19 -17.24
C LEU A 44 -6.27 6.16 -18.19
N ASP A 45 -6.12 6.41 -19.48
CA ASP A 45 -6.33 5.42 -20.53
C ASP A 45 -4.96 4.95 -21.01
N ASP A 46 -4.15 4.42 -20.08
CA ASP A 46 -2.88 3.79 -20.42
C ASP A 46 -3.06 2.26 -20.42
N PRO A 47 -2.89 1.58 -21.57
CA PRO A 47 -3.11 0.13 -21.68
C PRO A 47 -2.18 -0.69 -20.77
N GLU A 48 -1.05 -0.13 -20.33
CA GLU A 48 -0.15 -0.78 -19.36
C GLU A 48 -0.75 -0.87 -17.92
N GLU A 49 -1.83 -0.15 -17.63
CA GLU A 49 -2.49 -0.15 -16.30
C GLU A 49 -3.67 -1.14 -16.19
N TYR A 50 -3.85 -2.05 -17.14
CA TYR A 50 -4.99 -2.97 -17.15
C TYR A 50 -5.03 -3.93 -15.95
N TYR A 51 -3.88 -4.43 -15.52
CA TYR A 51 -3.76 -5.34 -14.38
C TYR A 51 -3.55 -4.60 -13.06
N ALA A 52 -4.05 -5.19 -11.97
CA ALA A 52 -3.85 -4.68 -10.63
C ALA A 52 -2.36 -4.71 -10.26
N LYS A 53 -1.93 -3.72 -9.46
CA LYS A 53 -0.57 -3.60 -8.95
C LYS A 53 -0.57 -3.86 -7.44
N GLU A 54 0.44 -4.58 -6.97
CA GLU A 54 0.68 -4.75 -5.54
C GLU A 54 1.27 -3.47 -4.95
N LEU A 55 0.80 -3.09 -3.77
CA LEU A 55 1.20 -1.86 -3.10
C LEU A 55 2.06 -2.19 -1.88
N HIS A 56 3.25 -1.59 -1.84
CA HIS A 56 4.16 -1.66 -0.69
C HIS A 56 4.47 -0.25 -0.22
N ARG A 57 4.71 -0.09 1.08
CA ARG A 57 5.16 1.16 1.68
C ARG A 57 6.45 0.92 2.44
N PHE A 58 7.41 1.81 2.23
CA PHE A 58 8.69 1.80 2.93
C PHE A 58 8.80 3.09 3.75
N PRO A 59 9.03 3.01 5.07
CA PRO A 59 9.32 4.19 5.87
C PRO A 59 10.67 4.79 5.43
N MET A 60 10.73 6.11 5.32
CA MET A 60 12.00 6.81 5.09
C MET A 60 12.68 6.99 6.44
N GLU A 61 13.94 6.56 6.55
CA GLU A 61 14.77 6.88 7.73
C GLU A 61 15.03 8.38 7.73
N THR A 62 14.68 9.06 8.82
CA THR A 62 15.03 10.47 8.94
C THR A 62 16.53 10.57 9.24
N PRO A 63 17.27 11.58 8.72
CA PRO A 63 18.72 11.71 8.92
C PRO A 63 19.21 11.94 10.36
N GLY A 64 18.45 11.54 11.39
CA GLY A 64 18.82 11.64 12.81
C GLY A 64 18.59 10.37 13.62
N ASP A 65 18.04 9.29 13.05
CA ASP A 65 17.71 8.06 13.79
C ASP A 65 18.87 7.04 13.84
N GLY A 66 19.93 7.23 13.04
CA GLY A 66 21.10 6.34 12.99
C GLY A 66 22.14 6.53 14.10
N GLU A 67 22.06 7.61 14.89
CA GLU A 67 23.14 8.05 15.80
C GLU A 67 22.68 8.13 17.27
N ARG A 68 21.91 7.14 17.76
CA ARG A 68 21.60 7.04 19.22
C ARG A 68 21.89 5.67 19.84
N GLY A 69 22.60 4.80 19.12
CA GLY A 69 22.90 3.42 19.55
C GLY A 69 24.32 3.13 20.04
N GLY A 70 25.20 4.13 20.21
CA GLY A 70 26.60 3.88 20.59
C GLY A 70 27.14 4.91 21.57
N GLY A 71 27.15 4.57 22.87
CA GLY A 71 27.82 5.40 23.88
C GLY A 71 27.30 5.26 25.31
N SER A 72 27.21 4.03 25.83
CA SER A 72 27.28 3.79 27.28
C SER A 72 28.58 3.06 27.56
N GLY A 73 29.50 3.73 28.27
CA GLY A 73 30.77 3.16 28.66
C GLY A 73 31.82 4.22 28.97
N MET A 74 31.62 4.97 30.04
CA MET A 74 32.72 5.49 30.87
C MET A 74 32.25 5.52 32.32
#